data_AF-A0A1U9V2Y8-F1
#
_entry.id   AF-A0A1U9V2Y8-F1
#
_cell.length_a   1.000
_cell.length_b   1.000
_cell.length_c   1.000
_cell.angle_alpha   90.00
_cell.angle_beta   90.00
_cell.angle_gamma   90.00
#
_symmetry.space_group_name_H-M   'P 1'
#
loop_
_entity.id
_entity.type
_entity.pdbx_description
1 polymer ?
#
loop_
_entity_poly.entity_id
_entity_poly.type
_entity_poly.pdbx_seq_one_letter_code
_entity_poly.pdbx_strand_id
1 'polypeptide(L)'
;MNAADWIDMAAVPPRPLPATVAAALAYLAEAKAAQPAVLKLLLAHDGAVEYWERGRLRTVPADLAPSPATVLARLLHAHRRRFRSTASSASEATVPTAAEARGAVAANPWLAAYGPADHAWLARAGRFAQPHAATNTLGAADDAQALALFLRDRTGRSPHTLRAYGAELRRLMRWCGMHGLGPLSDLTRQQLLAYRHALQHGEHGAEDASPPLSEATRTRALAVVASLYGYWYDTGYLHANPAAGLSAGSRARAGFAPTRLIPPALLGACDAWLDAPGADAALPALRRRAIWALYRYAGVRLAELAWSAETALPRLEAEAPGRWMLYVCGKGRKARAIPLPVPCVAVLRAYRQARGLPPEPPAHEALPVIHGNKGEALQSAGLYREVKAIFAAVADGLQAREPAQALLLRAASPHWLRHAYARTLVVDHQVPLPAAQALLGHASVQTTAAYAKTDLTQLRAFIDATFADDVP
;
A
#
# COMPACT_ATOMS: atom_id res chain seq x y z
N MET A 1 -10.76 -13.91 70.61
CA MET A 1 -10.60 -15.37 70.49
C MET A 1 -9.11 -15.68 70.60
N ASN A 2 -8.72 -16.62 71.46
CA ASN A 2 -7.31 -17.00 71.63
C ASN A 2 -6.91 -17.95 70.50
N ALA A 3 -5.82 -17.65 69.79
CA ALA A 3 -5.35 -18.48 68.68
C ALA A 3 -4.98 -19.91 69.14
N ALA A 4 -4.57 -20.06 70.40
CA ALA A 4 -4.23 -21.35 71.02
C ALA A 4 -5.41 -22.34 71.08
N ASP A 5 -6.65 -21.87 70.96
CA ASP A 5 -7.85 -22.72 71.07
C ASP A 5 -8.19 -23.44 69.75
N TRP A 6 -7.40 -23.22 68.69
CA TRP A 6 -7.65 -23.73 67.34
C TRP A 6 -6.56 -24.72 66.91
N ILE A 7 -6.98 -25.84 66.31
CA ILE A 7 -6.09 -26.93 65.86
C ILE A 7 -6.00 -26.94 64.34
N ASP A 8 -4.78 -26.95 63.82
CA ASP A 8 -4.51 -27.15 62.40
C ASP A 8 -4.59 -28.64 62.05
N MET A 9 -5.70 -29.02 61.43
CA MET A 9 -6.00 -30.40 61.03
C MET A 9 -5.29 -30.82 59.74
N ALA A 10 -4.66 -29.89 59.00
CA ALA A 10 -3.93 -30.18 57.77
C ALA A 10 -2.47 -30.56 58.03
N ALA A 11 -1.91 -30.22 59.20
CA ALA A 11 -0.60 -30.68 59.64
C ALA A 11 -0.63 -32.16 60.04
N VAL A 12 0.47 -32.89 59.78
CA VAL A 12 0.61 -34.30 60.18
C VAL A 12 1.81 -34.46 61.12
N PRO A 13 1.60 -34.75 62.42
CA PRO A 13 0.30 -34.88 63.07
C PRO A 13 -0.40 -33.52 63.30
N PRO A 14 -1.74 -33.50 63.47
CA PRO A 14 -2.50 -32.29 63.79
C PRO A 14 -1.97 -31.61 65.04
N ARG A 15 -1.86 -30.28 65.02
CA ARG A 15 -1.24 -29.52 66.12
C ARG A 15 -1.92 -28.17 66.36
N PRO A 16 -1.99 -27.68 67.62
CA PRO A 16 -2.60 -26.41 67.96
C PRO A 16 -1.82 -25.23 67.38
N LEU A 17 -2.52 -24.15 67.03
CA LEU A 17 -1.90 -22.91 66.60
C LEU A 17 -1.13 -22.25 67.77
N PRO A 18 0.01 -21.58 67.50
CA PRO A 18 0.75 -20.88 68.53
C PRO A 18 -0.06 -19.80 69.27
N ALA A 19 0.20 -19.65 70.57
CA ALA A 19 -0.60 -18.79 71.47
C ALA A 19 -0.50 -17.29 71.19
N THR A 20 0.56 -16.82 70.53
CA THR A 20 0.70 -15.41 70.16
C THR A 20 0.27 -15.20 68.71
N VAL A 21 -0.45 -14.11 68.44
CA VAL A 21 -0.92 -13.75 67.09
C VAL A 21 0.24 -13.71 66.08
N ALA A 22 1.40 -13.18 66.49
CA ALA A 22 2.60 -13.15 65.64
C ALA A 22 3.12 -14.55 65.27
N ALA A 23 3.12 -15.50 66.22
CA ALA A 23 3.56 -16.86 65.97
C ALA A 23 2.52 -17.68 65.18
N ALA A 24 1.21 -17.44 65.38
CA ALA A 24 0.15 -18.05 64.57
C ALA A 24 0.20 -17.58 63.10
N LEU A 25 0.49 -16.30 62.86
CA LEU A 25 0.69 -15.74 61.52
C LEU A 25 1.98 -16.25 60.84
N ALA A 26 3.01 -16.55 61.62
CA ALA A 26 4.24 -17.20 61.12
C ALA A 26 4.04 -18.69 60.83
N TYR A 27 3.18 -19.37 61.60
CA TYR A 27 2.83 -20.77 61.41
C TYR A 27 2.04 -20.99 60.10
N LEU A 28 1.19 -20.04 59.71
CA LEU A 28 0.47 -20.02 58.42
C LEU A 28 1.36 -19.63 57.23
N ALA A 29 2.68 -19.77 57.32
CA ALA A 29 3.64 -19.35 56.30
C ALA A 29 3.34 -19.95 54.91
N GLU A 30 2.83 -21.17 54.81
CA GLU A 30 2.43 -21.79 53.54
C GLU A 30 1.17 -21.14 52.95
N ALA A 31 0.15 -20.84 53.76
CA ALA A 31 -1.04 -20.11 53.33
C ALA A 31 -0.70 -18.65 52.92
N LYS A 32 0.26 -18.04 53.63
CA LYS A 32 0.82 -16.72 53.31
C LYS A 32 1.68 -16.75 52.05
N ALA A 33 2.38 -17.87 51.76
CA ALA A 33 3.15 -18.05 50.54
C ALA A 33 2.23 -18.27 49.32
N ALA A 34 1.10 -18.96 49.50
CA ALA A 34 0.14 -19.24 48.44
C ALA A 34 -0.65 -17.98 47.99
N GLN A 35 -1.13 -17.16 48.92
CA GLN A 35 -1.87 -15.91 48.60
C GLN A 35 -1.49 -14.72 49.51
N PRO A 36 -0.25 -14.19 49.40
CA PRO A 36 0.28 -13.16 50.29
C PRO A 36 -0.50 -11.84 50.24
N ALA A 37 -1.08 -11.50 49.09
CA ALA A 37 -1.85 -10.27 48.91
C ALA A 37 -3.21 -10.33 49.63
N VAL A 38 -3.92 -11.46 49.54
CA VAL A 38 -5.22 -11.67 50.20
C VAL A 38 -5.04 -11.66 51.72
N LEU A 39 -4.05 -12.39 52.24
CA LEU A 39 -3.78 -12.47 53.67
C LEU A 39 -3.41 -11.10 54.26
N LYS A 40 -2.63 -10.29 53.52
CA LYS A 40 -2.27 -8.93 53.95
C LYS A 40 -3.50 -8.01 54.04
N LEU A 41 -4.48 -8.18 53.15
CA LEU A 41 -5.69 -7.36 53.13
C LEU A 41 -6.66 -7.76 54.24
N LEU A 42 -6.82 -9.06 54.50
CA LEU A 42 -7.69 -9.57 55.58
C LEU A 42 -7.19 -9.26 56.99
N LEU A 43 -5.92 -8.86 57.15
CA LEU A 43 -5.39 -8.36 58.42
C LEU A 43 -5.81 -6.92 58.73
N ALA A 44 -6.20 -6.14 57.72
CA ALA A 44 -6.53 -4.72 57.85
C ALA A 44 -7.98 -4.39 57.46
N HIS A 45 -8.69 -5.31 56.82
CA HIS A 45 -10.03 -5.13 56.27
C HIS A 45 -10.89 -6.39 56.46
N ASP A 46 -12.20 -6.22 56.59
CA ASP A 46 -13.15 -7.31 56.86
C ASP A 46 -13.35 -8.29 55.68
N GLY A 47 -12.81 -7.97 54.50
CA GLY A 47 -12.90 -8.82 53.33
C GLY A 47 -11.93 -8.40 52.22
N ALA A 48 -11.57 -9.36 51.38
CA ALA A 48 -10.77 -9.15 50.18
C ALA A 48 -11.52 -9.71 48.97
N VAL A 49 -11.56 -8.96 47.88
CA VAL A 49 -12.23 -9.33 46.63
C VAL A 49 -11.22 -9.35 45.50
N GLU A 50 -11.23 -10.44 44.74
CA GLU A 50 -10.48 -10.57 43.49
C GLU A 50 -11.40 -10.31 42.30
N TYR A 51 -11.00 -9.38 41.42
CA TYR A 51 -11.74 -9.08 40.20
C TYR A 51 -10.80 -8.89 39.00
N TRP A 52 -11.33 -9.08 37.79
CA TRP A 52 -10.55 -8.96 36.56
C TRP A 52 -10.59 -7.53 36.02
N GLU A 53 -9.42 -6.97 35.73
CA GLU A 53 -9.29 -5.63 35.15
C GLU A 53 -8.14 -5.57 34.15
N ARG A 54 -8.46 -5.14 32.92
CA ARG A 54 -7.48 -4.91 31.84
C ARG A 54 -6.53 -6.10 31.62
N GLY A 55 -7.06 -7.32 31.64
CA GLY A 55 -6.27 -8.54 31.40
C GLY A 55 -5.51 -9.08 32.60
N ARG A 56 -5.70 -8.54 33.81
CA ARG A 56 -5.04 -8.99 35.03
C ARG A 56 -6.05 -9.17 36.16
N LEU A 57 -5.79 -10.13 37.04
CA LEU A 57 -6.51 -10.27 38.31
C LEU A 57 -5.99 -9.21 39.29
N ARG A 58 -6.90 -8.55 40.00
CA ARG A 58 -6.59 -7.57 41.03
C ARG A 58 -7.29 -7.96 42.32
N THR A 59 -6.55 -7.90 43.42
CA THR A 59 -7.05 -8.17 44.78
C THR A 59 -7.10 -6.85 45.53
N VAL A 60 -8.28 -6.49 46.06
CA VAL A 60 -8.51 -5.23 46.81
C VAL A 60 -9.36 -5.50 48.05
N PRO A 61 -9.37 -4.58 49.04
CA PRO A 61 -10.37 -4.60 50.11
C PRO A 61 -11.81 -4.62 49.57
N ALA A 62 -12.71 -5.32 50.27
CA ALA A 62 -14.10 -5.49 49.83
C ALA A 62 -14.87 -4.16 49.69
N ASP A 63 -14.57 -3.16 50.52
CA ASP A 63 -15.15 -1.81 50.49
C ASP A 63 -14.68 -0.98 49.27
N LEU A 64 -13.53 -1.33 48.69
CA LEU A 64 -12.97 -0.68 47.50
C LEU A 64 -13.23 -1.47 46.21
N ALA A 65 -13.88 -2.63 46.31
CA ALA A 65 -14.14 -3.49 45.16
C ALA A 65 -15.24 -2.88 44.27
N PRO A 66 -15.02 -2.78 42.94
CA PRO A 66 -16.06 -2.34 42.02
C PRO A 66 -17.20 -3.37 41.97
N SER A 67 -18.44 -2.89 41.78
CA SER A 67 -19.60 -3.78 41.62
C SER A 67 -19.42 -4.74 40.43
N PRO A 68 -20.02 -5.95 40.46
CA PRO A 68 -20.01 -6.87 39.32
C PRO A 68 -20.47 -6.22 38.00
N ALA A 69 -21.47 -5.34 38.06
CA ALA A 69 -21.96 -4.59 36.90
C ALA A 69 -20.89 -3.65 36.33
N THR A 70 -20.12 -2.98 37.18
CA THR A 70 -19.00 -2.12 36.76
C THR A 70 -17.87 -2.92 36.11
N VAL A 71 -17.53 -4.09 36.67
CA VAL A 71 -16.53 -5.00 36.09
C VAL A 71 -16.99 -5.50 34.71
N LEU A 72 -18.25 -5.92 34.60
CA LEU A 72 -18.84 -6.35 33.33
C LEU A 72 -18.86 -5.22 32.30
N ALA A 73 -19.26 -4.00 32.68
CA ALA A 73 -19.26 -2.85 31.78
C ALA A 73 -17.84 -2.53 31.27
N ARG A 74 -16.82 -2.58 32.14
CA ARG A 74 -15.41 -2.39 31.75
C ARG A 74 -14.94 -3.50 30.80
N LEU A 75 -15.35 -4.75 31.04
CA LEU A 75 -15.01 -5.89 30.20
C LEU A 75 -15.65 -5.77 28.81
N LEU A 76 -16.95 -5.46 28.75
CA LEU A 76 -17.67 -5.23 27.51
C LEU A 76 -17.09 -4.04 26.73
N HIS A 77 -16.70 -2.97 27.43
CA HIS A 77 -16.03 -1.82 26.82
C HIS A 77 -14.64 -2.18 26.25
N ALA A 78 -13.82 -2.94 26.97
CA ALA A 78 -12.53 -3.43 26.48
C ALA A 78 -12.70 -4.33 25.24
N HIS A 79 -13.81 -5.07 25.19
CA HIS A 79 -14.20 -5.92 24.07
C HIS A 79 -15.22 -5.25 23.12
N ARG A 80 -15.25 -3.92 23.03
CA ARG A 80 -16.19 -3.16 22.17
C ARG A 80 -16.13 -3.49 20.67
N ARG A 81 -15.07 -4.17 20.23
CA ARG A 81 -14.95 -4.73 18.86
C ARG A 81 -15.80 -5.99 18.67
N ARG A 82 -16.08 -6.73 19.75
CA ARG A 82 -16.86 -7.98 19.77
C ARG A 82 -18.28 -7.77 20.29
N PHE A 83 -18.46 -6.91 21.29
CA PHE A 83 -19.75 -6.63 21.91
C PHE A 83 -20.09 -5.15 21.73
N ARG A 84 -21.25 -4.85 21.14
CA ARG A 84 -21.78 -3.47 21.06
C ARG A 84 -23.09 -3.38 21.83
N SER A 85 -23.31 -2.22 22.44
CA SER A 85 -24.61 -1.89 23.05
C SER A 85 -25.62 -1.58 21.96
N THR A 86 -26.82 -2.16 22.06
CA THR A 86 -27.96 -1.89 21.18
C THR A 86 -28.42 -0.42 21.23
N ALA A 87 -28.11 0.30 22.32
CA ALA A 87 -28.36 1.73 22.43
C ALA A 87 -27.31 2.58 21.67
N SER A 88 -26.11 2.05 21.43
CA SER A 88 -25.01 2.76 20.76
C SER A 88 -25.04 2.60 19.23
N SER A 89 -25.74 1.60 18.69
CA SER A 89 -25.88 1.38 17.24
C SER A 89 -26.76 2.42 16.54
N ALA A 90 -27.44 3.28 17.29
CA ALA A 90 -28.24 4.37 16.74
C ALA A 90 -27.41 5.62 16.35
N SER A 91 -26.15 5.74 16.80
CA SER A 91 -25.46 7.04 16.80
C SER A 91 -24.14 7.13 16.03
N GLU A 92 -23.58 6.08 15.41
CA GLU A 92 -22.29 6.24 14.71
C GLU A 92 -22.21 5.47 13.38
N ALA A 93 -21.75 6.20 12.36
CA ALA A 93 -21.59 5.89 10.94
C ALA A 93 -22.89 5.95 10.10
N THR A 94 -22.84 6.73 9.02
CA THR A 94 -23.81 6.71 7.92
C THR A 94 -23.73 5.34 7.25
N VAL A 95 -24.44 4.37 7.81
CA VAL A 95 -24.56 3.02 7.25
C VAL A 95 -25.27 3.15 5.90
N PRO A 96 -24.69 2.65 4.81
CA PRO A 96 -25.39 2.61 3.53
C PRO A 96 -26.71 1.86 3.69
N THR A 97 -27.80 2.47 3.25
CA THR A 97 -29.09 1.79 3.17
C THR A 97 -29.00 0.63 2.18
N ALA A 98 -29.85 -0.40 2.35
CA ALA A 98 -29.93 -1.51 1.40
C ALA A 98 -30.21 -1.05 -0.05
N ALA A 99 -30.87 0.11 -0.22
CA ALA A 99 -31.09 0.73 -1.53
C ALA A 99 -29.79 1.30 -2.12
N GLU A 100 -28.96 1.97 -1.31
CA GLU A 100 -27.66 2.50 -1.74
C GLU A 100 -26.66 1.39 -2.06
N ALA A 101 -26.69 0.28 -1.31
CA ALA A 101 -25.88 -0.91 -1.59
C ALA A 101 -26.26 -1.53 -2.96
N ARG A 102 -27.55 -1.66 -3.25
CA ARG A 102 -28.05 -2.13 -4.56
C ARG A 102 -27.70 -1.15 -5.70
N GLY A 103 -27.83 0.15 -5.46
CA GLY A 103 -27.42 1.18 -6.42
C GLY A 103 -25.92 1.14 -6.71
N ALA A 104 -25.09 0.88 -5.70
CA ALA A 104 -23.65 0.73 -5.87
C ALA A 104 -23.27 -0.49 -6.72
N VAL A 105 -24.01 -1.60 -6.64
CA VAL A 105 -23.83 -2.77 -7.52
C VAL A 105 -24.15 -2.42 -8.96
N ALA A 106 -25.31 -1.79 -9.22
CA ALA A 106 -25.74 -1.40 -10.57
C ALA A 106 -24.81 -0.35 -11.20
N ALA A 107 -24.26 0.55 -10.40
CA ALA A 107 -23.36 1.60 -10.85
C ALA A 107 -21.88 1.16 -10.95
N ASN A 108 -21.51 -0.05 -10.51
CA ASN A 108 -20.12 -0.51 -10.53
C ASN A 108 -19.75 -1.11 -11.90
N PRO A 109 -18.94 -0.41 -12.73
CA PRO A 109 -18.65 -0.87 -14.08
C PRO A 109 -17.84 -2.17 -14.12
N TRP A 110 -17.19 -2.53 -13.01
CA TRP A 110 -16.44 -3.77 -12.90
C TRP A 110 -17.35 -4.97 -12.61
N LEU A 111 -18.42 -4.78 -11.81
CA LEU A 111 -19.42 -5.84 -11.59
C LEU A 111 -20.26 -6.08 -12.83
N ALA A 112 -20.57 -5.04 -13.61
CA ALA A 112 -21.30 -5.18 -14.88
C ALA A 112 -20.60 -6.06 -15.94
N ALA A 113 -19.31 -6.37 -15.77
CA ALA A 113 -18.53 -7.19 -16.69
C ALA A 113 -18.56 -8.71 -16.38
N TYR A 114 -19.31 -9.14 -15.37
CA TYR A 114 -19.45 -10.54 -14.98
C TYR A 114 -20.67 -11.21 -15.62
N GLY A 115 -20.57 -12.52 -15.88
CA GLY A 115 -21.68 -13.31 -16.40
C GLY A 115 -22.70 -13.68 -15.30
N PRO A 116 -23.93 -14.11 -15.65
CA PRO A 116 -24.99 -14.42 -14.70
C PRO A 116 -24.61 -15.45 -13.62
N ALA A 117 -23.74 -16.41 -13.96
CA ALA A 117 -23.27 -17.45 -13.04
C ALA A 117 -22.33 -16.91 -11.95
N ASP A 118 -21.42 -16.00 -12.29
CA ASP A 118 -20.52 -15.36 -11.31
C ASP A 118 -21.30 -14.41 -10.39
N HIS A 119 -22.34 -13.76 -10.93
CA HIS A 119 -23.29 -12.98 -10.13
C HIS A 119 -24.04 -13.85 -9.14
N ALA A 120 -24.50 -15.05 -9.52
CA ALA A 120 -25.17 -15.97 -8.62
C ALA A 120 -24.24 -16.50 -7.51
N TRP A 121 -22.95 -16.71 -7.81
CA TRP A 121 -21.96 -17.12 -6.81
C TRP A 121 -21.67 -16.00 -5.80
N LEU A 122 -21.58 -14.74 -6.25
CA LEU A 122 -21.39 -13.56 -5.37
C LEU A 122 -22.68 -13.08 -4.68
N ALA A 123 -23.86 -13.36 -5.22
CA ALA A 123 -25.15 -13.01 -4.60
C ALA A 123 -25.51 -13.97 -3.45
N ARG A 124 -24.50 -14.43 -2.71
CA ARG A 124 -24.59 -15.30 -1.55
C ARG A 124 -23.76 -14.68 -0.43
N ALA A 125 -24.20 -14.93 0.80
CA ALA A 125 -23.44 -14.67 2.01
C ALA A 125 -22.97 -16.02 2.59
N GLY A 126 -21.68 -16.13 2.87
CA GLY A 126 -21.03 -17.29 3.45
C GLY A 126 -21.12 -17.30 4.98
N ARG A 127 -20.58 -18.35 5.62
CA ARG A 127 -20.71 -18.54 7.07
C ARG A 127 -20.11 -17.40 7.92
N PHE A 128 -19.15 -16.64 7.39
CA PHE A 128 -18.52 -15.55 8.12
C PHE A 128 -19.20 -14.19 7.92
N ALA A 129 -20.14 -14.10 6.96
CA ALA A 129 -20.94 -12.90 6.76
C ALA A 129 -21.89 -12.67 7.93
N GLN A 130 -22.01 -11.42 8.36
CA GLN A 130 -22.85 -11.02 9.48
C GLN A 130 -24.18 -10.46 8.95
N PRO A 131 -25.31 -11.19 9.12
CA PRO A 131 -26.59 -10.77 8.57
C PRO A 131 -27.23 -9.63 9.38
N HIS A 132 -26.76 -9.38 10.61
CA HIS A 132 -27.42 -8.44 11.50
C HIS A 132 -26.96 -6.98 11.27
N ALA A 133 -27.91 -6.14 10.84
CA ALA A 133 -27.73 -4.70 10.60
C ALA A 133 -27.14 -3.91 11.78
N ALA A 134 -27.30 -4.37 13.04
CA ALA A 134 -26.73 -3.72 14.21
C ALA A 134 -25.19 -3.80 14.27
N THR A 135 -24.60 -4.78 13.59
CA THR A 135 -23.15 -5.03 13.56
C THR A 135 -22.54 -4.88 12.17
N ASN A 136 -23.33 -5.06 11.12
CA ASN A 136 -22.93 -4.88 9.73
C ASN A 136 -23.18 -3.42 9.32
N THR A 137 -22.19 -2.56 9.58
CA THR A 137 -22.25 -1.13 9.21
C THR A 137 -22.02 -0.90 7.72
N LEU A 138 -21.73 -1.94 6.95
CA LEU A 138 -21.63 -1.87 5.49
C LEU A 138 -23.01 -1.86 4.82
N GLY A 139 -24.06 -2.34 5.51
CA GLY A 139 -25.41 -2.43 4.98
C GLY A 139 -25.58 -3.44 3.83
N ALA A 140 -24.55 -4.24 3.56
CA ALA A 140 -24.54 -5.23 2.48
C ALA A 140 -25.16 -6.55 2.93
N ALA A 141 -26.07 -7.11 2.12
CA ALA A 141 -26.72 -8.39 2.40
C ALA A 141 -25.94 -9.61 1.86
N ASP A 142 -25.08 -9.40 0.88
CA ASP A 142 -24.34 -10.46 0.16
C ASP A 142 -22.95 -9.97 -0.27
N ASP A 143 -22.12 -10.91 -0.74
CA ASP A 143 -20.74 -10.61 -1.13
C ASP A 143 -20.67 -9.65 -2.31
N ALA A 144 -21.62 -9.71 -3.24
CA ALA A 144 -21.69 -8.83 -4.41
C ALA A 144 -21.81 -7.37 -3.99
N GLN A 145 -22.75 -7.06 -3.09
CA GLN A 145 -22.96 -5.72 -2.54
C GLN A 145 -21.74 -5.27 -1.73
N ALA A 146 -21.21 -6.15 -0.87
CA ALA A 146 -20.06 -5.84 -0.04
C ALA A 146 -18.80 -5.56 -0.87
N LEU A 147 -18.62 -6.29 -1.98
CA LEU A 147 -17.53 -6.13 -2.93
C LEU A 147 -17.67 -4.85 -3.75
N ALA A 148 -18.90 -4.52 -4.18
CA ALA A 148 -19.20 -3.29 -4.90
C ALA A 148 -18.80 -2.05 -4.09
N LEU A 149 -19.21 -2.02 -2.81
CA LEU A 149 -18.91 -0.94 -1.88
C LEU A 149 -17.41 -0.87 -1.57
N PHE A 150 -16.75 -2.01 -1.35
CA PHE A 150 -15.29 -2.06 -1.21
C PHE A 150 -14.57 -1.43 -2.41
N LEU A 151 -14.95 -1.82 -3.63
CA LEU A 151 -14.32 -1.29 -4.84
C LEU A 151 -14.62 0.20 -5.01
N ARG A 152 -15.86 0.64 -4.80
CA ARG A 152 -16.23 2.06 -4.85
C ARG A 152 -15.36 2.89 -3.90
N ASP A 153 -15.26 2.46 -2.65
CA ASP A 153 -14.60 3.21 -1.58
C ASP A 153 -13.07 3.15 -1.69
N ARG A 154 -12.49 2.00 -2.07
CA ARG A 154 -11.02 1.81 -2.14
C ARG A 154 -10.40 2.22 -3.47
N THR A 155 -11.18 2.24 -4.55
CA THR A 155 -10.66 2.51 -5.90
C THR A 155 -11.05 3.88 -6.45
N GLY A 156 -11.72 4.71 -5.64
CA GLY A 156 -12.18 6.05 -5.99
C GLY A 156 -11.19 6.88 -6.84
N ARG A 157 -11.75 7.60 -7.82
CA ARG A 157 -11.10 8.50 -8.80
C ARG A 157 -9.94 7.91 -9.63
N SER A 158 -9.49 6.66 -9.44
CA SER A 158 -8.44 6.02 -10.25
C SER A 158 -8.93 4.78 -11.01
N PRO A 159 -9.25 4.91 -12.32
CA PRO A 159 -9.63 3.77 -13.16
C PRO A 159 -8.57 2.67 -13.22
N HIS A 160 -7.29 3.01 -13.05
CA HIS A 160 -6.19 2.04 -13.03
C HIS A 160 -6.18 1.19 -11.75
N THR A 161 -6.48 1.78 -10.58
CA THR A 161 -6.57 1.03 -9.33
C THR A 161 -7.77 0.10 -9.34
N LEU A 162 -8.91 0.54 -9.87
CA LEU A 162 -10.09 -0.31 -10.07
C LEU A 162 -9.76 -1.53 -10.94
N ARG A 163 -9.13 -1.31 -12.10
CA ARG A 163 -8.71 -2.42 -12.98
C ARG A 163 -7.74 -3.38 -12.32
N ALA A 164 -6.77 -2.88 -11.57
CA ALA A 164 -5.78 -3.72 -10.88
C ALA A 164 -6.43 -4.55 -9.76
N TYR A 165 -7.21 -3.92 -8.88
CA TYR A 165 -7.91 -4.63 -7.79
C TYR A 165 -8.87 -5.67 -8.37
N GLY A 166 -9.64 -5.26 -9.38
CA GLY A 166 -10.57 -6.14 -10.08
C GLY A 166 -9.90 -7.31 -10.82
N ALA A 167 -8.68 -7.15 -11.32
CA ALA A 167 -7.94 -8.26 -11.93
C ALA A 167 -7.53 -9.31 -10.90
N GLU A 168 -7.04 -8.88 -9.73
CA GLU A 168 -6.61 -9.83 -8.67
C GLU A 168 -7.80 -10.50 -7.98
N LEU A 169 -8.90 -9.78 -7.76
CA LEU A 169 -10.13 -10.35 -7.20
C LEU A 169 -10.76 -11.38 -8.14
N ARG A 170 -10.77 -11.13 -9.46
CA ARG A 170 -11.16 -12.14 -10.46
C ARG A 170 -10.29 -13.39 -10.39
N ARG A 171 -8.99 -13.23 -10.16
CA ARG A 171 -8.08 -14.36 -10.01
C ARG A 171 -8.46 -15.22 -8.80
N LEU A 172 -8.74 -14.60 -7.65
CA LEU A 172 -9.21 -15.34 -6.47
C LEU A 172 -10.53 -16.06 -6.74
N MET A 173 -11.52 -15.36 -7.29
CA MET A 173 -12.84 -15.95 -7.56
C MET A 173 -12.77 -17.14 -8.52
N ARG A 174 -11.97 -17.06 -9.59
CA ARG A 174 -11.76 -18.20 -10.50
C ARG A 174 -11.14 -19.39 -9.79
N TRP A 175 -10.11 -19.15 -8.96
CA TRP A 175 -9.50 -20.21 -8.17
C TRP A 175 -10.51 -20.87 -7.22
N CYS A 176 -11.36 -20.07 -6.56
CA CYS A 176 -12.45 -20.58 -5.73
C CYS A 176 -13.44 -21.44 -6.53
N GLY A 177 -13.85 -20.99 -7.74
CA GLY A 177 -14.74 -21.74 -8.62
C GLY A 177 -14.16 -23.10 -9.03
N MET A 178 -12.88 -23.14 -9.42
CA MET A 178 -12.19 -24.38 -9.79
C MET A 178 -12.11 -25.39 -8.63
N HIS A 179 -12.01 -24.90 -7.39
CA HIS A 179 -11.90 -25.75 -6.19
C HIS A 179 -13.24 -26.00 -5.52
N GLY A 180 -14.37 -25.64 -6.16
CA GLY A 180 -15.72 -25.84 -5.63
C GLY A 180 -15.98 -25.09 -4.31
N LEU A 181 -15.31 -23.97 -4.09
CA LEU A 181 -15.42 -23.21 -2.85
C LEU A 181 -16.66 -22.31 -2.84
N GLY A 182 -17.21 -22.09 -1.64
CA GLY A 182 -18.29 -21.16 -1.39
C GLY A 182 -17.91 -19.69 -1.62
N PRO A 183 -18.84 -18.74 -1.40
CA PRO A 183 -18.62 -17.31 -1.62
C PRO A 183 -17.40 -16.79 -0.82
N LEU A 184 -16.91 -15.60 -1.15
CA LEU A 184 -15.71 -15.02 -0.52
C LEU A 184 -15.83 -14.94 1.01
N SER A 185 -17.01 -14.62 1.54
CA SER A 185 -17.29 -14.61 2.98
C SER A 185 -17.37 -15.99 3.63
N ASP A 186 -17.23 -17.08 2.86
CA ASP A 186 -17.13 -18.44 3.39
C ASP A 186 -15.68 -18.93 3.52
N LEU A 187 -14.72 -18.25 2.90
CA LEU A 187 -13.34 -18.70 2.86
C LEU A 187 -12.68 -18.69 4.24
N THR A 188 -12.06 -19.82 4.60
CA THR A 188 -11.19 -19.95 5.77
C THR A 188 -9.80 -19.38 5.51
N ARG A 189 -9.08 -19.17 6.61
CA ARG A 189 -7.63 -18.94 6.57
C ARG A 189 -6.87 -20.04 5.83
N GLN A 190 -7.22 -21.31 6.02
CA GLN A 190 -6.53 -22.43 5.35
C GLN A 190 -6.71 -22.37 3.82
N GLN A 191 -7.92 -22.07 3.34
CA GLN A 191 -8.19 -21.88 1.91
C GLN A 191 -7.44 -20.68 1.34
N LEU A 192 -7.35 -19.55 2.07
CA LEU A 192 -6.55 -18.41 1.61
C LEU A 192 -5.04 -18.70 1.60
N LEU A 193 -4.54 -19.55 2.50
CA LEU A 193 -3.15 -20.02 2.46
C LEU A 193 -2.91 -20.99 1.29
N ALA A 194 -3.87 -21.85 0.97
CA ALA A 194 -3.82 -22.70 -0.22
C ALA A 194 -3.82 -21.84 -1.50
N TYR A 195 -4.62 -20.78 -1.57
CA TYR A 195 -4.56 -19.82 -2.66
C TYR A 195 -3.18 -19.15 -2.78
N ARG A 196 -2.57 -18.75 -1.65
CA ARG A 196 -1.21 -18.22 -1.65
C ARG A 196 -0.20 -19.21 -2.24
N HIS A 197 -0.31 -20.49 -1.89
CA HIS A 197 0.52 -21.55 -2.44
C HIS A 197 0.30 -21.72 -3.95
N ALA A 198 -0.95 -21.74 -4.40
CA ALA A 198 -1.31 -21.83 -5.81
C ALA A 198 -0.73 -20.66 -6.65
N LEU A 199 -0.71 -19.44 -6.11
CA LEU A 199 -0.06 -18.30 -6.78
C LEU A 199 1.46 -18.46 -6.92
N GLN A 200 2.10 -19.20 -6.03
CA GLN A 200 3.54 -19.49 -6.09
C GLN A 200 3.88 -20.54 -7.15
N HIS A 201 3.00 -21.53 -7.32
CA HIS A 201 3.24 -22.70 -8.18
C HIS A 201 2.54 -22.64 -9.54
N GLY A 202 1.75 -21.59 -9.81
CA GLY A 202 1.07 -21.43 -11.10
C GLY A 202 -0.33 -22.06 -11.16
N GLU A 203 -0.82 -22.68 -10.09
CA GLU A 203 -2.08 -23.45 -10.01
C GLU A 203 -3.33 -22.56 -9.81
N HIS A 204 -3.33 -21.36 -10.40
CA HIS A 204 -4.31 -20.30 -10.10
C HIS A 204 -5.20 -19.90 -11.29
N GLY A 205 -5.09 -20.61 -12.42
CA GLY A 205 -5.86 -20.39 -13.64
C GLY A 205 -6.56 -21.66 -14.12
N ALA A 206 -7.58 -21.51 -14.98
CA ALA A 206 -8.43 -22.61 -15.48
C ALA A 206 -7.73 -23.57 -16.46
N GLU A 207 -6.52 -23.23 -16.90
CA GLU A 207 -5.70 -24.06 -17.77
C GLU A 207 -4.58 -24.72 -16.94
N ASP A 208 -4.40 -26.02 -17.11
CA ASP A 208 -3.32 -26.85 -16.55
C ASP A 208 -1.95 -26.42 -17.12
N ALA A 209 -1.48 -25.19 -16.80
CA ALA A 209 -0.10 -24.68 -16.92
C ALA A 209 -0.03 -23.13 -16.89
N SER A 210 -0.80 -22.45 -16.03
CA SER A 210 -0.56 -21.00 -15.85
C SER A 210 0.83 -20.77 -15.24
N PRO A 211 1.72 -19.95 -15.85
CA PRO A 211 3.07 -19.77 -15.33
C PRO A 211 3.04 -19.13 -13.92
N PRO A 212 4.02 -19.44 -13.06
CA PRO A 212 4.11 -18.85 -11.72
C PRO A 212 4.18 -17.32 -11.81
N LEU A 213 3.39 -16.65 -10.97
CA LEU A 213 3.34 -15.19 -10.98
C LEU A 213 4.63 -14.60 -10.42
N SER A 214 5.07 -13.47 -11.00
CA SER A 214 6.17 -12.69 -10.44
C SER A 214 5.89 -12.35 -8.97
N GLU A 215 6.94 -12.26 -8.14
CA GLU A 215 6.83 -11.93 -6.72
C GLU A 215 6.06 -10.62 -6.48
N ALA A 216 6.28 -9.62 -7.33
CA ALA A 216 5.56 -8.34 -7.27
C ALA A 216 4.05 -8.49 -7.53
N THR A 217 3.67 -9.33 -8.49
CA THR A 217 2.26 -9.63 -8.77
C THR A 217 1.62 -10.43 -7.64
N ARG A 218 2.31 -11.46 -7.13
CA ARG A 218 1.85 -12.26 -5.98
C ARG A 218 1.63 -11.39 -4.74
N THR A 219 2.58 -10.51 -4.44
CA THR A 219 2.48 -9.56 -3.32
C THR A 219 1.30 -8.62 -3.48
N ARG A 220 1.07 -8.10 -4.70
CA ARG A 220 -0.09 -7.28 -5.00
C ARG A 220 -1.40 -8.05 -4.82
N ALA A 221 -1.50 -9.26 -5.35
CA ALA A 221 -2.69 -10.10 -5.24
C ALA A 221 -3.05 -10.34 -3.76
N LEU A 222 -2.09 -10.78 -2.95
CA LEU A 222 -2.31 -11.00 -1.51
C LEU A 222 -2.61 -9.72 -0.75
N ALA A 223 -2.03 -8.58 -1.14
CA ALA A 223 -2.34 -7.28 -0.54
C ALA A 223 -3.78 -6.82 -0.86
N VAL A 224 -4.26 -7.05 -2.09
CA VAL A 224 -5.66 -6.77 -2.46
C VAL A 224 -6.61 -7.65 -1.66
N VAL A 225 -6.33 -8.95 -1.55
CA VAL A 225 -7.13 -9.88 -0.74
C VAL A 225 -7.15 -9.46 0.73
N ALA A 226 -5.99 -9.19 1.32
CA ALA A 226 -5.91 -8.71 2.71
C ALA A 226 -6.66 -7.39 2.92
N SER A 227 -6.64 -6.48 1.94
CA SER A 227 -7.37 -5.22 1.98
C SER A 227 -8.88 -5.42 1.94
N LEU A 228 -9.37 -6.35 1.11
CA LEU A 228 -10.80 -6.71 1.03
C LEU A 228 -11.31 -7.24 2.37
N TYR A 229 -10.69 -8.31 2.88
CA TYR A 229 -11.12 -8.94 4.13
C TYR A 229 -10.93 -8.04 5.35
N GLY A 230 -9.89 -7.18 5.34
CA GLY A 230 -9.72 -6.13 6.35
C GLY A 230 -10.87 -5.13 6.32
N TYR A 231 -11.22 -4.61 5.14
CA TYR A 231 -12.34 -3.69 4.99
C TYR A 231 -13.67 -4.32 5.42
N TRP A 232 -13.99 -5.54 4.98
CA TRP A 232 -15.22 -6.23 5.38
C TRP A 232 -15.29 -6.54 6.88
N TYR A 233 -14.15 -6.82 7.52
CA TYR A 233 -14.09 -7.00 8.96
C TYR A 233 -14.26 -5.68 9.71
N ASP A 234 -13.59 -4.62 9.27
CA ASP A 234 -13.65 -3.30 9.91
C ASP A 234 -15.06 -2.67 9.81
N THR A 235 -15.80 -2.96 8.74
CA THR A 235 -17.21 -2.56 8.55
C THR A 235 -18.22 -3.55 9.13
N GLY A 236 -17.74 -4.62 9.78
CA GLY A 236 -18.58 -5.63 10.43
C GLY A 236 -19.42 -6.49 9.48
N TYR A 237 -19.17 -6.42 8.16
CA TYR A 237 -19.73 -7.38 7.20
C TYR A 237 -19.24 -8.79 7.49
N LEU A 238 -17.98 -8.94 7.94
CA LEU A 238 -17.45 -10.19 8.46
C LEU A 238 -17.27 -10.13 9.98
N HIS A 239 -17.65 -11.20 10.68
CA HIS A 239 -17.38 -11.32 12.12
C HIS A 239 -15.95 -11.79 12.44
N ALA A 240 -15.22 -12.31 11.45
CA ALA A 240 -13.82 -12.72 11.57
C ALA A 240 -13.06 -12.44 10.26
N ASN A 241 -11.78 -12.08 10.37
CA ASN A 241 -10.92 -11.82 9.21
C ASN A 241 -10.04 -13.05 8.87
N PRO A 242 -10.39 -13.87 7.86
CA PRO A 242 -9.59 -15.04 7.47
C PRO A 242 -8.25 -14.67 6.81
N ALA A 243 -8.09 -13.44 6.31
CA ALA A 243 -6.88 -12.95 5.65
C ALA A 243 -5.91 -12.23 6.60
N ALA A 244 -6.15 -12.29 7.91
CA ALA A 244 -5.26 -11.69 8.90
C ALA A 244 -3.82 -12.23 8.75
N GLY A 245 -2.87 -11.34 8.50
CA GLY A 245 -1.46 -11.69 8.27
C GLY A 245 -1.15 -12.34 6.91
N LEU A 246 -2.11 -12.41 5.99
CA LEU A 246 -1.91 -13.04 4.66
C LEU A 246 -0.82 -12.36 3.83
N SER A 247 -0.69 -11.03 3.94
CA SER A 247 0.33 -10.22 3.25
C SER A 247 1.62 -10.03 4.06
N ALA A 248 1.64 -10.42 5.34
CA ALA A 248 2.78 -10.17 6.24
C ALA A 248 4.03 -10.98 5.85
N GLY A 249 3.86 -12.08 5.13
CA GLY A 249 4.95 -12.96 4.68
C GLY A 249 5.85 -12.40 3.56
N SER A 250 5.51 -11.24 2.97
CA SER A 250 6.32 -10.64 1.89
C SER A 250 7.19 -9.47 2.34
N ARG A 251 7.22 -9.13 3.64
CA ARG A 251 8.25 -8.25 4.20
C ARG A 251 9.57 -9.00 4.43
N ALA A 252 9.92 -9.95 3.57
CA ALA A 252 11.33 -10.25 3.37
C ALA A 252 11.98 -8.89 3.05
N ARG A 253 12.94 -8.49 3.88
CA ARG A 253 13.83 -7.35 3.66
C ARG A 253 14.67 -7.64 2.42
N ALA A 254 14.05 -7.76 1.25
CA ALA A 254 14.73 -7.55 0.00
C ALA A 254 15.03 -6.05 -0.03
N GLY A 255 16.27 -5.68 0.31
CA GLY A 255 16.74 -4.32 0.08
C GLY A 255 16.36 -3.96 -1.36
N PHE A 256 15.45 -2.99 -1.53
CA PHE A 256 14.99 -2.57 -2.83
C PHE A 256 16.20 -1.98 -3.56
N ALA A 257 16.90 -2.83 -4.30
CA ALA A 257 17.85 -2.44 -5.31
C ALA A 257 17.03 -2.36 -6.60
N PRO A 258 16.85 -1.19 -7.22
CA PRO A 258 16.18 -1.14 -8.50
C PRO A 258 17.01 -1.94 -9.53
N THR A 259 16.61 -3.18 -9.82
CA THR A 259 17.23 -4.06 -10.83
C THR A 259 16.95 -3.58 -12.27
N ARG A 260 16.11 -2.55 -12.41
CA ARG A 260 15.56 -2.03 -13.67
C ARG A 260 16.15 -0.66 -13.98
N LEU A 261 17.47 -0.61 -14.16
CA LEU A 261 18.21 0.61 -14.47
C LEU A 261 18.77 0.53 -15.89
N ILE A 262 18.70 1.66 -16.60
CA ILE A 262 19.38 1.83 -17.89
C ILE A 262 20.78 2.40 -17.57
N PRO A 263 21.86 1.71 -17.97
CA PRO A 263 23.23 2.23 -17.86
C PRO A 263 23.38 3.62 -18.52
N PRO A 264 24.21 4.51 -17.96
CA PRO A 264 24.46 5.84 -18.54
C PRO A 264 24.90 5.80 -20.02
N ALA A 265 25.75 4.83 -20.39
CA ALA A 265 26.18 4.64 -21.78
C ALA A 265 25.01 4.38 -22.74
N LEU A 266 24.01 3.60 -22.32
CA LEU A 266 22.82 3.32 -23.13
C LEU A 266 21.85 4.51 -23.20
N LEU A 267 21.78 5.33 -22.15
CA LEU A 267 21.07 6.61 -22.23
C LEU A 267 21.75 7.54 -23.23
N GLY A 268 23.07 7.65 -23.17
CA GLY A 268 23.88 8.42 -24.11
C GLY A 268 23.75 7.93 -25.55
N ALA A 269 23.67 6.62 -25.78
CA ALA A 269 23.41 6.05 -27.11
C ALA A 269 22.02 6.44 -27.64
N CYS A 270 21.00 6.50 -26.78
CA CYS A 270 19.68 6.99 -27.16
C CYS A 270 19.68 8.50 -27.46
N ASP A 271 20.38 9.29 -26.64
CA ASP A 271 20.57 10.73 -26.86
C ASP A 271 21.25 10.96 -28.22
N ALA A 272 22.36 10.26 -28.50
CA ALA A 272 23.09 10.34 -29.76
C ALA A 272 22.26 9.90 -30.97
N TRP A 273 21.46 8.84 -30.84
CA TRP A 273 20.56 8.39 -31.91
C TRP A 273 19.48 9.44 -32.23
N LEU A 274 18.95 10.10 -31.20
CA LEU A 274 18.00 11.19 -31.38
C LEU A 274 18.66 12.41 -32.03
N ASP A 275 19.93 12.68 -31.72
CA ASP A 275 20.69 13.85 -32.21
C ASP A 275 21.38 13.63 -33.56
N ALA A 276 21.34 12.42 -34.12
CA ALA A 276 22.04 12.06 -35.36
C ALA A 276 21.70 12.98 -36.55
N PRO A 277 22.69 13.36 -37.39
CA PRO A 277 22.46 14.13 -38.61
C PRO A 277 21.49 13.40 -39.55
N GLY A 278 20.49 14.10 -40.08
CA GLY A 278 19.42 13.50 -40.89
C GLY A 278 18.20 13.05 -40.08
N ALA A 279 18.21 13.17 -38.75
CA ALA A 279 16.98 13.23 -37.97
C ALA A 279 16.21 14.50 -38.39
N ASP A 280 15.28 14.30 -39.33
CA ASP A 280 14.54 15.35 -40.02
C ASP A 280 13.96 16.40 -39.05
N ALA A 281 13.98 17.68 -39.43
CA ALA A 281 13.28 18.74 -38.68
C ALA A 281 11.74 18.57 -38.72
N ALA A 282 11.27 17.54 -39.42
CA ALA A 282 9.89 17.10 -39.41
C ALA A 282 9.32 16.97 -38.00
N LEU A 283 8.08 17.43 -37.89
CA LEU A 283 7.35 17.51 -36.62
C LEU A 283 7.33 16.18 -35.80
N PRO A 284 7.19 14.98 -36.39
CA PRO A 284 7.22 13.73 -35.64
C PRO A 284 8.57 13.46 -34.93
N ALA A 285 9.70 13.84 -35.55
CA ALA A 285 11.02 13.66 -34.97
C ALA A 285 11.24 14.62 -33.79
N LEU A 286 10.86 15.90 -33.96
CA LEU A 286 10.88 16.89 -32.87
C LEU A 286 9.96 16.49 -31.72
N ARG A 287 8.76 15.94 -32.01
CA ARG A 287 7.87 15.38 -31.00
C ARG A 287 8.54 14.26 -30.21
N ARG A 288 9.20 13.33 -30.90
CA ARG A 288 9.90 12.21 -30.26
C ARG A 288 11.02 12.70 -29.35
N ARG A 289 11.83 13.67 -29.81
CA ARG A 289 12.85 14.34 -29.00
C ARG A 289 12.24 15.01 -27.76
N ALA A 290 11.13 15.74 -27.91
CA ALA A 290 10.42 16.38 -26.80
C ALA A 290 9.92 15.36 -25.76
N ILE A 291 9.31 14.26 -26.20
CA ILE A 291 8.86 13.16 -25.31
C ILE A 291 10.05 12.58 -24.55
N TRP A 292 11.15 12.28 -25.25
CA TRP A 292 12.35 11.75 -24.64
C TRP A 292 12.94 12.71 -23.60
N ALA A 293 13.09 13.99 -23.95
CA ALA A 293 13.63 15.01 -23.06
C ALA A 293 12.82 15.13 -21.76
N LEU A 294 11.48 15.09 -21.83
CA LEU A 294 10.62 15.14 -20.64
C LEU A 294 10.84 13.92 -19.73
N TYR A 295 10.97 12.71 -20.26
CA TYR A 295 11.28 11.55 -19.43
C TYR A 295 12.71 11.57 -18.89
N ARG A 296 13.68 11.97 -19.72
CA ARG A 296 15.12 12.00 -19.41
C ARG A 296 15.48 13.04 -18.35
N TYR A 297 14.82 14.21 -18.37
CA TYR A 297 15.19 15.38 -17.57
C TYR A 297 14.15 15.79 -16.52
N ALA A 298 12.90 15.33 -16.61
CA ALA A 298 11.87 15.65 -15.60
C ALA A 298 11.43 14.43 -14.77
N GLY A 299 11.81 13.21 -15.17
CA GLY A 299 11.50 11.98 -14.41
C GLY A 299 10.01 11.73 -14.20
N VAL A 300 9.14 12.27 -15.06
CA VAL A 300 7.68 12.14 -14.94
C VAL A 300 7.20 10.70 -15.12
N ARG A 301 6.10 10.33 -14.46
CA ARG A 301 5.43 9.04 -14.73
C ARG A 301 4.68 9.12 -16.07
N LEU A 302 4.52 7.98 -16.72
CA LEU A 302 3.76 7.88 -17.97
C LEU A 302 2.37 8.54 -17.89
N ALA A 303 1.63 8.26 -16.81
CA ALA A 303 0.30 8.81 -16.58
C ALA A 303 0.30 10.31 -16.22
N GLU A 304 1.43 10.85 -15.73
CA GLU A 304 1.56 12.28 -15.39
C GLU A 304 1.81 13.14 -16.63
N LEU A 305 2.39 12.54 -17.69
CA LEU A 305 2.65 13.24 -18.94
C LEU A 305 1.45 13.19 -19.92
N ALA A 306 0.48 12.31 -19.68
CA ALA A 306 -0.75 12.28 -20.46
C ALA A 306 -1.67 13.44 -20.06
N TRP A 307 -2.09 14.23 -21.04
CA TRP A 307 -2.99 15.37 -20.84
C TRP A 307 -4.37 14.97 -20.35
N SER A 308 -4.89 15.74 -19.39
CA SER A 308 -6.26 15.66 -18.91
C SER A 308 -6.92 17.04 -18.99
N ALA A 309 -8.06 17.10 -19.71
CA ALA A 309 -8.87 18.31 -19.79
C ALA A 309 -9.51 18.68 -18.44
N GLU A 310 -9.79 17.71 -17.55
CA GLU A 310 -10.37 17.96 -16.20
C GLU A 310 -9.42 18.81 -15.35
N THR A 311 -8.12 18.60 -15.47
CA THR A 311 -7.11 19.27 -14.64
C THR A 311 -6.28 20.31 -15.40
N ALA A 312 -6.43 20.39 -16.73
CA ALA A 312 -5.56 21.16 -17.62
C ALA A 312 -4.06 20.90 -17.37
N LEU A 313 -3.71 19.62 -17.14
CA LEU A 313 -2.34 19.17 -16.85
C LEU A 313 -1.97 17.95 -17.70
N PRO A 314 -0.68 17.75 -18.03
CA PRO A 314 0.46 18.59 -17.64
C PRO A 314 0.50 19.91 -18.42
N ARG A 315 1.07 20.97 -17.85
CA ARG A 315 1.33 22.24 -18.58
C ARG A 315 2.78 22.68 -18.42
N LEU A 316 3.24 23.45 -19.40
CA LEU A 316 4.52 24.18 -19.33
C LEU A 316 4.24 25.64 -19.00
N GLU A 317 5.18 26.26 -18.30
CA GLU A 317 5.15 27.69 -17.99
C GLU A 317 6.56 28.24 -17.99
N ALA A 318 6.79 29.38 -18.64
CA ALA A 318 8.06 30.09 -18.57
C ALA A 318 7.96 31.16 -17.48
N GLU A 319 8.63 30.94 -16.35
CA GLU A 319 8.70 31.94 -15.27
C GLU A 319 9.57 33.14 -15.67
N ALA A 320 10.58 32.86 -16.48
CA ALA A 320 11.46 33.84 -17.11
C ALA A 320 12.01 33.23 -18.42
N PRO A 321 12.60 34.02 -19.34
CA PRO A 321 13.18 33.49 -20.57
C PRO A 321 14.15 32.34 -20.30
N GLY A 322 13.82 31.15 -20.82
CA GLY A 322 14.63 29.93 -20.64
C GLY A 322 14.51 29.22 -19.29
N ARG A 323 13.74 29.75 -18.32
CA ARG A 323 13.46 29.11 -17.02
C ARG A 323 12.04 28.54 -17.03
N TRP A 324 11.91 27.27 -17.40
CA TRP A 324 10.61 26.63 -17.56
C TRP A 324 10.28 25.69 -16.40
N MET A 325 9.01 25.68 -16.03
CA MET A 325 8.44 24.74 -15.09
C MET A 325 7.47 23.81 -15.81
N LEU A 326 7.54 22.53 -15.49
CA LEU A 326 6.54 21.53 -15.86
C LEU A 326 5.65 21.23 -14.67
N TYR A 327 4.36 21.51 -14.80
CA TYR A 327 3.35 21.16 -13.80
C TYR A 327 2.71 19.83 -14.17
N VAL A 328 2.65 18.92 -13.20
CA VAL A 328 2.05 17.60 -13.38
C VAL A 328 1.12 17.22 -12.24
N CYS A 329 0.15 16.35 -12.51
CA CYS A 329 -0.76 15.81 -11.50
C CYS A 329 -0.44 14.35 -11.19
N GLY A 330 0.11 14.09 -10.01
CA GLY A 330 0.52 12.76 -9.58
C GLY A 330 -0.57 11.92 -8.90
N LYS A 331 -0.16 10.76 -8.37
CA LYS A 331 -1.04 9.85 -7.61
C LYS A 331 -1.76 10.60 -6.47
N GLY A 332 -3.08 10.40 -6.37
CA GLY A 332 -3.91 11.08 -5.37
C GLY A 332 -4.27 12.52 -5.75
N ARG A 333 -4.17 12.89 -7.03
CA ARG A 333 -4.41 14.26 -7.55
C ARG A 333 -3.50 15.33 -6.95
N LYS A 334 -2.30 14.95 -6.50
CA LYS A 334 -1.32 15.88 -5.96
C LYS A 334 -0.54 16.54 -7.09
N ALA A 335 -0.70 17.85 -7.24
CA ALA A 335 0.09 18.63 -8.18
C ALA A 335 1.55 18.75 -7.69
N ARG A 336 2.50 18.77 -8.62
CA ARG A 336 3.88 19.21 -8.35
C ARG A 336 4.44 19.93 -9.56
N ALA A 337 5.40 20.81 -9.32
CA ALA A 337 6.14 21.55 -10.34
C ALA A 337 7.56 20.99 -10.44
N ILE A 338 8.08 20.88 -11.66
CA ILE A 338 9.40 20.33 -11.95
C ILE A 338 10.17 21.36 -12.79
N PRO A 339 11.27 21.95 -12.28
CA PRO A 339 12.11 22.83 -13.07
C PRO A 339 12.79 22.05 -14.19
N LEU A 340 12.68 22.55 -15.42
CA LEU A 340 13.27 21.91 -16.59
C LEU A 340 14.66 22.50 -16.86
N PRO A 341 15.70 21.66 -17.03
CA PRO A 341 17.04 22.15 -17.34
C PRO A 341 17.13 22.64 -18.79
N VAL A 342 18.14 23.47 -19.07
CA VAL A 342 18.36 24.09 -20.39
C VAL A 342 18.30 23.10 -21.57
N PRO A 343 18.92 21.89 -21.51
CA PRO A 343 18.83 20.92 -22.61
C PRO A 343 17.40 20.46 -22.91
N CYS A 344 16.55 20.36 -21.88
CA CYS A 344 15.13 20.01 -22.05
C CYS A 344 14.35 21.17 -22.67
N VAL A 345 14.58 22.39 -22.18
CA VAL A 345 13.92 23.60 -22.68
C VAL A 345 14.23 23.85 -24.15
N ALA A 346 15.49 23.69 -24.57
CA ALA A 346 15.90 23.87 -25.97
C ALA A 346 15.11 22.97 -26.93
N VAL A 347 14.97 21.69 -26.58
CA VAL A 347 14.22 20.70 -27.38
C VAL A 347 12.73 21.03 -27.40
N LEU A 348 12.14 21.39 -26.26
CA LEU A 348 10.73 21.71 -26.17
C LEU A 348 10.39 22.99 -26.94
N ARG A 349 11.26 24.02 -26.90
CA ARG A 349 11.10 25.25 -27.66
C ARG A 349 11.09 24.97 -29.16
N ALA A 350 12.03 24.17 -29.68
CA ALA A 350 12.07 23.79 -31.08
C ALA A 350 10.79 23.04 -31.50
N TYR A 351 10.32 22.10 -30.67
CA TYR A 351 9.07 21.39 -30.93
C TYR A 351 7.85 22.32 -30.96
N ARG A 352 7.77 23.30 -30.05
CA ARG A 352 6.69 24.29 -30.02
C ARG A 352 6.69 25.18 -31.26
N GLN A 353 7.86 25.68 -31.67
CA GLN A 353 8.01 26.51 -32.87
C GLN A 353 7.59 25.75 -34.13
N ALA A 354 7.99 24.48 -34.28
CA ALA A 354 7.57 23.63 -35.40
C ALA A 354 6.05 23.36 -35.43
N ARG A 355 5.34 23.64 -34.32
CA ARG A 355 3.88 23.56 -34.21
C ARG A 355 3.16 24.89 -34.43
N GLY A 356 3.90 25.97 -34.68
CA GLY A 356 3.34 27.32 -34.74
C GLY A 356 2.89 27.85 -33.37
N LEU A 357 3.36 27.27 -32.26
CA LEU A 357 3.11 27.77 -30.92
C LEU A 357 4.18 28.79 -30.52
N PRO A 358 3.87 29.72 -29.59
CA PRO A 358 4.87 30.63 -29.04
C PRO A 358 6.08 29.84 -28.49
N PRO A 359 7.33 30.28 -28.76
CA PRO A 359 8.53 29.58 -28.33
C PRO A 359 8.59 29.46 -26.81
N GLU A 360 8.22 30.52 -26.09
CA GLU A 360 8.06 30.51 -24.64
C GLU A 360 6.58 30.22 -24.28
N PRO A 361 6.29 29.21 -23.44
CA PRO A 361 4.94 28.90 -23.02
C PRO A 361 4.38 30.01 -22.13
N PRO A 362 3.21 30.59 -22.46
CA PRO A 362 2.59 31.63 -21.65
C PRO A 362 2.11 31.08 -20.30
N ALA A 363 1.92 31.98 -19.35
CA ALA A 363 1.31 31.65 -18.06
C ALA A 363 -0.07 31.02 -18.26
N HIS A 364 -0.35 29.96 -17.49
CA HIS A 364 -1.63 29.25 -17.49
C HIS A 364 -2.06 28.69 -18.86
N GLU A 365 -1.12 28.36 -19.75
CA GLU A 365 -1.43 27.71 -21.03
C GLU A 365 -2.21 26.39 -20.81
N ALA A 366 -3.42 26.32 -21.36
CA ALA A 366 -4.31 25.17 -21.23
C ALA A 366 -4.26 24.29 -22.49
N LEU A 367 -3.04 23.94 -22.95
CA LEU A 367 -2.82 23.12 -24.13
C LEU A 367 -2.02 21.86 -23.79
N PRO A 368 -2.23 20.75 -24.53
CA PRO A 368 -1.42 19.55 -24.36
C PRO A 368 0.06 19.84 -24.59
N VAL A 369 0.93 19.41 -23.68
CA VAL A 369 2.39 19.56 -23.86
C VAL A 369 2.89 18.78 -25.07
N ILE A 370 2.33 17.59 -25.30
CA ILE A 370 2.65 16.72 -26.44
C ILE A 370 1.37 16.39 -27.19
N HIS A 371 1.38 16.52 -28.51
CA HIS A 371 0.21 16.28 -29.34
C HIS A 371 0.41 15.10 -30.29
N GLY A 372 -0.70 14.44 -30.63
CA GLY A 372 -0.80 13.42 -31.67
C GLY A 372 -0.74 14.00 -33.07
N ASN A 373 -0.96 13.15 -34.06
CA ASN A 373 -0.81 13.52 -35.48
C ASN A 373 -1.93 14.45 -35.97
N LYS A 374 -3.10 14.45 -35.33
CA LYS A 374 -4.24 15.30 -35.69
C LYS A 374 -4.33 16.56 -34.80
N GLY A 375 -3.30 16.82 -33.99
CA GLY A 375 -3.28 17.95 -33.05
C GLY A 375 -3.99 17.68 -31.72
N GLU A 376 -4.54 16.48 -31.51
CA GLU A 376 -5.10 16.04 -30.24
C GLU A 376 -4.01 15.81 -29.18
N ALA A 377 -4.37 15.68 -27.91
CA ALA A 377 -3.40 15.30 -26.88
C ALA A 377 -2.86 13.88 -27.07
N LEU A 378 -1.53 13.70 -27.07
CA LEU A 378 -0.95 12.36 -27.13
C LEU A 378 -1.12 11.62 -25.79
N GLN A 379 -1.89 10.53 -25.82
CA GLN A 379 -2.22 9.76 -24.63
C GLN A 379 -1.11 8.77 -24.22
N SER A 380 -1.23 8.20 -23.02
CA SER A 380 -0.24 7.26 -22.43
C SER A 380 0.23 6.16 -23.39
N ALA A 381 -0.67 5.57 -24.18
CA ALA A 381 -0.29 4.53 -25.15
C ALA A 381 0.60 5.06 -26.29
N GLY A 382 0.36 6.30 -26.74
CA GLY A 382 1.20 6.97 -27.74
C GLY A 382 2.58 7.32 -27.18
N LEU A 383 2.62 7.91 -25.98
CA LEU A 383 3.87 8.23 -25.27
C LEU A 383 4.73 6.98 -25.05
N TYR A 384 4.10 5.88 -24.62
CA TYR A 384 4.79 4.60 -24.43
C TYR A 384 5.40 4.08 -25.75
N ARG A 385 4.64 4.14 -26.86
CA ARG A 385 5.12 3.68 -28.17
C ARG A 385 6.30 4.50 -28.68
N GLU A 386 6.29 5.82 -28.52
CA GLU A 386 7.40 6.69 -28.95
C GLU A 386 8.69 6.35 -28.19
N VAL A 387 8.63 6.16 -26.86
CA VAL A 387 9.79 5.74 -26.06
C VAL A 387 10.26 4.33 -26.45
N LYS A 388 9.33 3.38 -26.66
CA LYS A 388 9.69 2.04 -27.10
C LYS A 388 10.33 2.01 -28.48
N ALA A 389 9.92 2.89 -29.39
CA ALA A 389 10.51 3.01 -30.72
C ALA A 389 11.97 3.47 -30.65
N ILE A 390 12.30 4.43 -29.77
CA ILE A 390 13.69 4.86 -29.52
C ILE A 390 14.52 3.67 -29.04
N PHE A 391 14.06 2.97 -27.99
CA PHE A 391 14.78 1.82 -27.47
C PHE A 391 14.96 0.69 -28.49
N ALA A 392 13.94 0.42 -29.32
CA ALA A 392 14.03 -0.58 -30.37
C ALA A 392 15.08 -0.20 -31.42
N ALA A 393 15.05 1.04 -31.92
CA ALA A 393 15.97 1.51 -32.94
C ALA A 393 17.44 1.45 -32.47
N VAL A 394 17.70 1.88 -31.23
CA VAL A 394 19.05 1.80 -30.65
C VAL A 394 19.45 0.35 -30.41
N ALA A 395 18.54 -0.50 -29.92
CA ALA A 395 18.80 -1.93 -29.73
C ALA A 395 19.12 -2.65 -31.06
N ASP A 396 18.44 -2.29 -32.15
CA ASP A 396 18.69 -2.84 -33.48
C ASP A 396 20.13 -2.54 -33.92
N GLY A 397 20.61 -1.30 -33.71
CA GLY A 397 21.99 -0.91 -34.00
C GLY A 397 23.04 -1.61 -33.13
N LEU A 398 22.69 -1.99 -31.90
CA LEU A 398 23.58 -2.70 -30.96
C LEU A 398 23.54 -4.22 -31.13
N GLN A 399 22.52 -4.78 -31.80
CA GLN A 399 22.24 -6.22 -31.80
C GLN A 399 23.43 -7.09 -32.19
N ALA A 400 24.23 -6.66 -33.17
CA ALA A 400 25.37 -7.40 -33.69
C ALA A 400 26.62 -7.31 -32.79
N ARG A 401 26.81 -6.21 -32.07
CA ARG A 401 28.03 -5.92 -31.29
C ARG A 401 27.85 -6.22 -29.80
N GLU A 402 26.67 -5.91 -29.27
CA GLU A 402 26.37 -5.90 -27.83
C GLU A 402 24.96 -6.48 -27.57
N PRO A 403 24.73 -7.77 -27.88
CA PRO A 403 23.39 -8.38 -27.86
C PRO A 403 22.71 -8.33 -26.47
N ALA A 404 23.49 -8.40 -25.39
CA ALA A 404 22.98 -8.29 -24.02
C ALA A 404 22.40 -6.88 -23.74
N GLN A 405 23.04 -5.83 -24.25
CA GLN A 405 22.58 -4.46 -24.09
C GLN A 405 21.36 -4.17 -24.97
N ALA A 406 21.35 -4.71 -26.20
CA ALA A 406 20.18 -4.67 -27.07
C ALA A 406 18.95 -5.31 -26.39
N LEU A 407 19.11 -6.50 -25.79
CA LEU A 407 18.04 -7.17 -25.06
C LEU A 407 17.53 -6.34 -23.87
N LEU A 408 18.43 -5.70 -23.12
CA LEU A 408 18.07 -4.81 -22.01
C LEU A 408 17.21 -3.63 -22.48
N LEU A 409 17.60 -2.95 -23.56
CA LEU A 409 16.81 -1.86 -24.13
C LEU A 409 15.44 -2.33 -24.65
N ARG A 410 15.38 -3.51 -25.29
CA ARG A 410 14.11 -4.10 -25.72
C ARG A 410 13.18 -4.41 -24.54
N ALA A 411 13.72 -4.74 -23.37
CA ALA A 411 12.92 -4.93 -22.15
C ALA A 411 12.56 -3.61 -21.43
N ALA A 412 13.32 -2.54 -21.65
CA ALA A 412 13.13 -1.26 -20.98
C ALA A 412 11.78 -0.61 -21.32
N SER A 413 11.25 0.15 -20.37
CA SER A 413 9.99 0.90 -20.49
C SER A 413 10.17 2.35 -20.02
N PRO A 414 9.21 3.27 -20.26
CA PRO A 414 9.32 4.65 -19.80
C PRO A 414 9.57 4.78 -18.28
N HIS A 415 9.12 3.80 -17.48
CA HIS A 415 9.38 3.82 -16.04
C HIS A 415 10.88 3.64 -15.69
N TRP A 416 11.65 2.96 -16.55
CA TRP A 416 13.10 2.83 -16.37
C TRP A 416 13.82 4.16 -16.55
N LEU A 417 13.32 5.06 -17.41
CA LEU A 417 13.86 6.43 -17.55
C LEU A 417 13.65 7.25 -16.27
N ARG A 418 12.53 7.05 -15.59
CA ARG A 418 12.31 7.65 -14.27
C ARG A 418 13.28 7.10 -13.22
N HIS A 419 13.57 5.79 -13.24
CA HIS A 419 14.60 5.22 -12.38
C HIS A 419 15.99 5.78 -12.70
N ALA A 420 16.31 5.95 -13.98
CA ALA A 420 17.54 6.60 -14.42
C ALA A 420 17.63 8.04 -13.91
N TYR A 421 16.59 8.86 -14.09
CA TYR A 421 16.53 10.22 -13.54
C TYR A 421 16.71 10.25 -12.02
N ALA A 422 16.04 9.36 -11.28
CA ALA A 422 16.19 9.26 -9.83
C ALA A 422 17.63 8.92 -9.42
N ARG A 423 18.28 7.99 -10.14
CA ARG A 423 19.70 7.66 -9.94
C ARG A 423 20.60 8.86 -10.27
N THR A 424 20.36 9.55 -11.38
CA THR A 424 21.14 10.73 -11.76
C THR A 424 21.09 11.82 -10.70
N LEU A 425 19.91 12.09 -10.12
CA LEU A 425 19.81 13.01 -8.99
C LEU A 425 20.55 12.51 -7.75
N VAL A 426 20.26 11.29 -7.29
CA VAL A 426 20.68 10.82 -5.95
C VAL A 426 22.13 10.30 -5.93
N VAL A 427 22.53 9.58 -6.96
CA VAL A 427 23.83 8.89 -7.04
C VAL A 427 24.84 9.75 -7.79
N ASP A 428 24.49 10.21 -8.99
CA ASP A 428 25.46 10.86 -9.87
C ASP A 428 25.70 12.33 -9.47
N HIS A 429 24.67 13.03 -8.96
CA HIS A 429 24.74 14.43 -8.54
C HIS A 429 24.50 14.67 -7.04
N GLN A 430 24.33 13.60 -6.25
CA GLN A 430 24.23 13.66 -4.79
C GLN A 430 23.19 14.68 -4.26
N VAL A 431 22.10 14.87 -5.00
CA VAL A 431 21.02 15.79 -4.64
C VAL A 431 20.42 15.35 -3.30
N PRO A 432 20.23 16.27 -2.33
CA PRO A 432 19.66 15.95 -1.04
C PRO A 432 18.34 15.18 -1.18
N LEU A 433 18.21 14.08 -0.41
CA LEU A 433 17.06 13.17 -0.52
C LEU A 433 15.68 13.87 -0.44
N PRO A 434 15.46 14.89 0.41
CA PRO A 434 14.19 15.64 0.42
C PRO A 434 13.92 16.38 -0.89
N ALA A 435 14.94 16.99 -1.50
CA ALA A 435 14.81 17.68 -2.79
C ALA A 435 14.53 16.67 -3.91
N ALA A 436 15.27 15.57 -3.96
CA ALA A 436 15.02 14.48 -4.92
C ALA A 436 13.62 13.86 -4.74
N GLN A 437 13.13 13.70 -3.50
CA GLN A 437 11.78 13.24 -3.21
C GLN A 437 10.71 14.20 -3.74
N ALA A 438 10.90 15.51 -3.57
CA ALA A 438 9.97 16.53 -4.05
C ALA A 438 9.88 16.52 -5.59
N LEU A 439 11.01 16.52 -6.29
CA LEU A 439 11.08 16.45 -7.76
C LEU A 439 10.41 15.17 -8.30
N LEU A 440 10.71 14.02 -7.69
CA LEU A 440 10.11 12.75 -8.05
C LEU A 440 8.62 12.67 -7.66
N GLY A 441 8.17 13.40 -6.64
CA GLY A 441 6.82 13.24 -6.09
C GLY A 441 6.62 11.86 -5.46
N HIS A 442 7.55 11.45 -4.60
CA HIS A 442 7.41 10.26 -3.77
C HIS A 442 6.68 10.58 -2.46
N ALA A 443 5.80 9.69 -2.01
CA ALA A 443 5.06 9.86 -0.76
C ALA A 443 5.92 9.65 0.51
N SER A 444 7.07 8.98 0.37
CA SER A 444 8.03 8.73 1.44
C SER A 444 9.45 8.90 0.93
N VAL A 445 10.31 9.49 1.76
CA VAL A 445 11.76 9.60 1.54
C VAL A 445 12.38 8.22 1.37
N GLN A 446 11.86 7.17 2.03
CA GLN A 446 12.38 5.81 1.94
C GLN A 446 12.38 5.26 0.51
N THR A 447 11.40 5.66 -0.31
CA THR A 447 11.36 5.28 -1.74
C THR A 447 12.48 5.93 -2.54
N THR A 448 12.92 7.13 -2.13
CA THR A 448 14.06 7.85 -2.73
C THR A 448 15.39 7.36 -2.16
N ALA A 449 15.45 7.03 -0.86
CA ALA A 449 16.63 6.48 -0.20
C ALA A 449 17.05 5.13 -0.80
N ALA A 450 16.13 4.39 -1.42
CA ALA A 450 16.45 3.12 -2.04
C ALA A 450 17.40 3.22 -3.27
N TYR A 451 17.62 4.43 -3.82
CA TYR A 451 18.66 4.67 -4.82
C TYR A 451 20.03 4.98 -4.21
N ALA A 452 20.06 5.41 -2.95
CA ALA A 452 21.28 5.63 -2.20
C ALA A 452 21.84 4.28 -1.73
N LYS A 453 22.43 3.52 -2.66
CA LYS A 453 23.36 2.45 -2.30
C LYS A 453 24.76 3.04 -2.28
N THR A 454 25.21 3.40 -1.09
CA THR A 454 26.57 3.89 -0.89
C THR A 454 27.49 2.70 -0.71
N ASP A 455 28.41 2.49 -1.66
CA ASP A 455 29.56 1.60 -1.46
C ASP A 455 30.59 2.27 -0.53
N LEU A 456 31.41 1.47 0.16
CA LEU A 456 32.51 1.94 1.02
C LEU A 456 33.45 2.90 0.29
N THR A 457 33.69 2.67 -1.01
CA THR A 457 34.49 3.57 -1.86
C THR A 457 33.87 4.98 -1.95
N GLN A 458 32.55 5.06 -2.06
CA GLN A 458 31.83 6.34 -2.07
C GLN A 458 31.81 6.98 -0.68
N LEU A 459 31.63 6.19 0.38
CA LEU A 459 31.72 6.70 1.75
C LEU A 459 33.11 7.30 2.03
N ARG A 460 34.17 6.65 1.54
CA ARG A 460 35.54 7.15 1.65
C ARG A 460 35.70 8.48 0.91
N ALA A 461 35.26 8.57 -0.33
CA ALA A 461 35.29 9.82 -1.09
C ALA A 461 34.49 10.95 -0.41
N PHE A 462 33.35 10.64 0.22
CA PHE A 462 32.60 11.62 0.99
C PHE A 462 33.36 12.14 2.21
N ILE A 463 33.95 11.23 2.99
CA ILE A 463 34.75 11.60 4.17
C ILE A 463 35.97 12.43 3.73
N ASP A 464 36.70 11.95 2.73
CA ASP A 464 37.90 12.62 2.21
C ASP A 464 37.57 14.03 1.69
N ALA A 465 36.42 14.21 1.01
CA ALA A 465 35.99 15.53 0.53
C ALA A 465 35.45 16.43 1.65
N THR A 466 34.81 15.87 2.69
CA THR A 466 34.22 16.66 3.79
C THR A 466 35.30 17.24 4.71
N PHE A 467 36.39 16.50 4.89
CA PHE A 467 37.51 16.89 5.76
C PHE A 467 38.78 17.23 4.94
N ALA A 468 38.65 17.51 3.64
CA ALA A 468 39.78 17.83 2.76
C ALA A 468 40.55 19.07 3.23
N ASP A 469 39.84 20.04 3.81
CA ASP A 469 40.38 21.31 4.29
C ASP A 469 40.82 21.26 5.77
N ASP A 470 40.59 20.14 6.47
CA ASP A 470 40.96 19.94 7.87
C ASP A 470 42.36 19.30 8.05
N VAL A 471 43.14 19.21 6.96
CA VAL A 471 44.54 18.78 7.01
C VAL A 471 45.40 19.99 7.43
N PRO A 472 46.12 19.92 8.56
CA PRO A 472 46.93 21.04 9.07
C PRO A 472 48.11 21.41 8.18
#